data_AF-A0A178XKQ3-F1
#
_entry.id   AF-A0A178XKQ3-F1
#
_cell.length_a   1.000
_cell.length_b   1.000
_cell.length_c   1.000
_cell.angle_alpha   90.00
_cell.angle_beta   90.00
_cell.angle_gamma   90.00
#
_symmetry.space_group_name_H-M   'P 1'
#
loop_
_entity.id
_entity.type
_entity.pdbx_description
1 polymer ?
#
loop_
_entity_poly.entity_id
_entity_poly.type
_entity_poly.pdbx_seq_one_letter_code
_entity_poly.pdbx_strand_id
1 'polypeptide(L)' 'MNSDKNPAATIKVEKRMNGRWAFVLTYRGVTYPAQGQFGSELQAQVAAQAARKLIEGRG' A
#
# COMPACT_ATOMS: atom_id res chain seq x y z
N MET A 1 23.51 16.48 -3.10
CA MET A 1 22.85 15.16 -3.16
C MET A 1 21.38 15.41 -2.88
N ASN A 2 20.57 15.47 -3.94
CA ASN A 2 19.15 15.82 -3.80
C ASN A 2 18.43 14.67 -3.10
N SER A 3 17.66 15.03 -2.08
CA SER A 3 16.71 14.16 -1.43
C SER A 3 15.60 13.81 -2.42
N ASP A 4 15.84 12.83 -3.28
CA ASP A 4 14.81 12.13 -4.03
C ASP A 4 13.92 11.38 -3.03
N LYS A 5 13.06 12.15 -2.36
CA LYS A 5 11.91 11.72 -1.56
C LYS A 5 10.85 11.10 -2.47
N ASN A 6 11.25 10.28 -3.44
CA ASN A 6 10.32 9.36 -4.05
C ASN A 6 10.08 8.30 -2.97
N PRO A 7 8.87 8.20 -2.39
CA PRO A 7 8.63 7.21 -1.37
C PRO A 7 8.90 5.87 -2.03
N ALA A 8 9.95 5.18 -1.57
CA ALA A 8 10.37 3.91 -2.13
C ALA A 8 9.20 2.92 -2.15
N ALA A 9 8.21 3.11 -1.26
CA ALA A 9 6.90 2.46 -1.23
C ALA A 9 5.77 3.40 -1.67
N THR A 10 5.10 3.09 -2.77
CA THR A 10 3.80 3.67 -3.16
C THR A 10 2.69 2.70 -2.76
N ILE A 11 1.61 3.20 -2.15
CA ILE A 11 0.43 2.38 -1.85
C ILE A 11 -0.80 2.98 -2.52
N LYS A 12 -1.54 2.13 -3.23
CA LYS A 12 -2.84 2.45 -3.82
C LYS A 12 -3.91 1.65 -3.12
N VAL A 13 -5.00 2.30 -2.73
CA VAL A 13 -6.21 1.63 -2.25
C VAL A 13 -7.21 1.58 -3.40
N GLU A 14 -7.75 0.41 -3.69
CA GLU A 14 -8.68 0.19 -4.78
C GLU A 14 -9.91 -0.60 -4.32
N LYS A 15 -11.07 -0.26 -4.90
CA LYS A 15 -12.30 -1.03 -4.73
C LYS A 15 -12.35 -2.13 -5.78
N ARG A 16 -12.41 -3.37 -5.30
CA ARG A 16 -12.48 -4.58 -6.12
C ARG A 16 -13.90 -4.77 -6.66
N MET A 17 -14.04 -5.56 -7.74
CA MET A 17 -15.34 -5.89 -8.34
C MET A 17 -16.31 -6.60 -7.38
N ASN A 18 -15.79 -7.27 -6.35
CA ASN A 18 -16.60 -7.91 -5.31
C ASN A 18 -17.13 -6.93 -4.24
N GLY A 19 -16.99 -5.62 -4.45
CA GLY A 19 -17.40 -4.56 -3.51
C GLY A 19 -16.48 -4.39 -2.30
N ARG A 20 -15.44 -5.21 -2.16
CA ARG A 20 -14.44 -5.12 -1.09
C ARG A 20 -13.31 -4.20 -1.48
N TRP A 21 -12.56 -3.76 -0.48
CA TRP A 21 -11.41 -2.88 -0.65
C TRP A 21 -10.12 -3.68 -0.53
N ALA A 22 -9.12 -3.30 -1.32
CA ALA A 22 -7.78 -3.89 -1.25
C ALA A 22 -6.74 -2.77 -1.41
N PHE A 23 -5.50 -3.02 -1.00
CA PHE A 23 -4.40 -2.11 -1.30
C PHE A 23 -3.31 -2.81 -2.09
N VAL A 24 -2.75 -2.10 -3.07
CA VAL A 24 -1.59 -2.49 -3.85
C VAL A 24 -0.40 -1.72 -3.35
N LEU A 25 0.67 -2.44 -3.05
CA LEU A 25 1.93 -1.87 -2.61
C LEU A 25 2.95 -2.02 -3.74
N THR A 26 3.59 -0.93 -4.12
CA THR A 26 4.72 -0.91 -5.04
C THR A 26 5.95 -0.44 -4.29
N TYR A 27 6.94 -1.31 -4.08
CA TYR A 27 8.19 -0.97 -3.41
C TYR A 27 9.39 -1.16 -4.33
N ARG A 28 10.20 -0.12 -4.54
CA ARG A 28 11.43 -0.14 -5.35
C ARG A 28 11.25 -0.80 -6.74
N GLY A 29 10.12 -0.53 -7.40
CA GLY A 29 9.78 -1.10 -8.72
C GLY A 29 9.12 -2.48 -8.67
N VAL A 30 9.01 -3.11 -7.49
CA VAL A 30 8.27 -4.37 -7.31
C VAL A 30 6.83 -4.05 -6.89
N THR A 31 5.87 -4.38 -7.75
CA THR A 31 4.45 -4.29 -7.41
C THR A 31 4.00 -5.61 -6.77
N TYR A 32 3.60 -5.54 -5.51
CA TYR A 32 3.02 -6.65 -4.78
C TYR A 32 1.53 -6.79 -5.14
N PRO A 33 1.00 -8.01 -5.18
CA PRO A 33 -0.40 -8.25 -5.48
C PRO A 33 -1.29 -7.52 -4.47
N ALA A 34 -2.45 -7.05 -4.93
CA ALA A 34 -3.44 -6.36 -4.10
C ALA A 34 -3.77 -7.20 -2.84
N GLN A 35 -3.35 -6.71 -1.68
CA GLN A 35 -3.48 -7.39 -0.40
C GLN A 35 -4.79 -7.00 0.28
N GLY A 36 -5.42 -8.02 0.89
CA GLY A 36 -6.62 -7.87 1.69
C GLY A 36 -7.93 -7.81 0.90
N GLN A 37 -9.00 -8.05 1.65
CA GLN A 37 -10.39 -7.98 1.20
C GLN A 37 -11.20 -7.28 2.31
N PHE A 38 -10.93 -5.99 2.47
CA PHE A 38 -11.48 -5.18 3.54
C PHE A 38 -12.93 -4.81 3.27
N GLY A 39 -13.73 -4.74 4.33
CA GLY A 39 -15.14 -4.35 4.23
C GLY A 39 -15.34 -2.86 3.99
N SER A 40 -14.33 -2.03 4.28
CA SER A 40 -14.39 -0.58 4.15
C SER A 40 -13.07 0.00 3.64
N GLU A 41 -13.16 1.16 3.01
CA GLU A 41 -12.00 1.92 2.56
C GLU A 41 -11.06 2.25 3.72
N LEU A 42 -11.63 2.63 4.87
CA LEU A 42 -10.86 2.95 6.06
C LEU A 42 -10.02 1.78 6.54
N GLN A 43 -10.57 0.55 6.56
CA GLN A 43 -9.79 -0.64 6.90
C GLN A 43 -8.64 -0.87 5.91
N ALA A 44 -8.88 -0.67 4.62
CA ALA A 44 -7.83 -0.80 3.61
C ALA A 44 -6.75 0.28 3.75
N GLN A 45 -7.12 1.52 4.10
CA GLN A 45 -6.17 2.60 4.37
C GLN A 45 -5.33 2.33 5.63
N VAL A 46 -5.93 1.83 6.71
CA VAL A 46 -5.19 1.47 7.94
C VAL A 46 -4.20 0.34 7.66
N ALA A 47 -4.63 -0.70 6.94
CA ALA A 47 -3.75 -1.80 6.54
C ALA A 47 -2.63 -1.34 5.60
N ALA A 48 -2.95 -0.45 4.64
CA ALA A 48 -1.98 0.21 3.79
C ALA A 48 -0.94 1.00 4.60
N GLN A 49 -1.36 1.82 5.55
CA GLN A 49 -0.44 2.57 6.42
C GLN A 49 0.45 1.65 7.25
N ALA A 50 -0.09 0.56 7.78
CA ALA A 50 0.70 -0.45 8.48
C ALA A 50 1.75 -1.09 7.57
N ALA A 51 1.36 -1.47 6.34
CA ALA A 51 2.29 -2.01 5.34
C ALA A 51 3.38 -0.98 4.98
N ARG A 52 3.03 0.30 4.85
CA ARG A 52 4.00 1.38 4.61
C ARG A 52 5.04 1.46 5.72
N LYS A 53 4.59 1.49 6.98
CA LYS A 53 5.49 1.55 8.14
C LYS A 53 6.43 0.35 8.24
N LEU A 54 5.94 -0.85 7.92
CA LEU A 54 6.76 -2.06 7.91
C LEU A 54 7.89 -2.01 6.88
N ILE A 55 7.68 -1.32 5.77
CA ILE A 55 8.65 -1.18 4.69
C ILE A 55 9.61 -0.03 4.98
N GLU A 56 9.11 1.07 5.53
CA GLU A 56 9.92 2.20 5.99
C GLU A 56 10.85 1.78 7.14
N GLY A 57 10.40 0.91 8.05
CA GLY A 57 11.21 0.38 9.14
C GLY A 57 12.18 -0.76 8.76
N ARG A 58 12.10 -1.28 7.52
CA ARG A 58 13.04 -2.27 6.97
C ARG A 58 14.13 -1.65 6.06
N GLY A 59 14.15 -0.32 5.96
CA GLY A 59 15.09 0.46 5.14
C GLY A 59 16.37 0.81 5.88
#